data_AF-A0A816UE20-F1
#
_entry.id   AF-A0A816UE20-F1
#
_cell.length_a   1.000
_cell.length_b   1.000
_cell.length_c   1.000
_cell.angle_alpha   90.00
_cell.angle_beta   90.00
_cell.angle_gamma   90.00
#
_symmetry.space_group_name_H-M   'P 1'
#
loop_
_entity.id
_entity.type
_entity.pdbx_description
1 polymer ?
#
loop_
_entity_poly.entity_id
_entity_poly.type
_entity_poly.pdbx_seq_one_letter_code
_entity_poly.pdbx_strand_id
1 'polypeptide(L)'
;MILLLLLLLPSSNSLTCTPGQYLASGQCRRCAVGYYCPDGIQNITCSPGTYTDLYQQTNCRTCRDGSYTIQSGSRNCRKCPLGYSCANRTMLPVPCPPGSYTDMYGQTTCRLCRNGTYTMQSGSTSCNKCPMGNFCTTTSQLPVPCPLTYYNGLYDQTSCRECMVNSTRILV
;
A
#
# COMPACT_ATOMS: atom_id res chain seq x y z
N MET A 1 -55.15 -17.96 56.81
CA MET A 1 -54.55 -18.31 55.51
C MET A 1 -54.45 -17.02 54.68
N ILE A 2 -53.48 -16.16 55.01
CA ILE A 2 -53.18 -14.95 54.24
C ILE A 2 -51.74 -15.11 53.79
N LEU A 3 -51.62 -15.53 52.55
CA LEU A 3 -50.38 -15.85 51.86
C LEU A 3 -49.61 -14.54 51.65
N LEU A 4 -48.53 -14.36 52.42
CA LEU A 4 -47.58 -13.27 52.26
C LEU A 4 -46.87 -13.46 50.91
N LEU A 5 -47.40 -12.87 49.84
CA LEU A 5 -46.71 -12.77 48.55
C LEU A 5 -45.53 -11.79 48.73
N LEU A 6 -44.38 -12.35 49.06
CA LEU A 6 -43.09 -11.71 48.83
C LEU A 6 -42.99 -11.43 47.33
N LEU A 7 -43.24 -10.17 46.94
CA LEU A 7 -42.89 -9.65 45.63
C LEU A 7 -41.38 -9.83 45.48
N LEU A 8 -40.99 -10.85 44.70
CA LEU A 8 -39.66 -10.97 44.15
C LEU A 8 -39.42 -9.71 43.32
N LEU A 9 -38.80 -8.69 43.92
CA LEU A 9 -38.11 -7.66 43.17
C LEU A 9 -37.14 -8.40 42.24
N PRO A 10 -37.19 -8.21 40.91
CA PRO A 10 -36.15 -8.72 40.04
C PRO A 10 -34.88 -7.93 40.37
N SER A 11 -34.11 -8.43 41.34
CA SER A 11 -32.76 -8.00 41.62
C SER A 11 -31.92 -8.27 40.39
N SER A 12 -31.32 -7.20 39.87
CA SER A 12 -30.41 -7.12 38.71
C SER A 12 -31.04 -7.11 37.32
N ASN A 13 -31.59 -5.96 36.92
CA ASN A 13 -31.53 -5.54 35.52
C ASN A 13 -30.05 -5.39 35.14
N SER A 14 -29.39 -6.49 34.76
CA SER A 14 -28.09 -6.40 34.12
C SER A 14 -28.29 -5.62 32.82
N LEU A 15 -27.75 -4.39 32.75
CA LEU A 15 -27.82 -3.58 31.55
C LEU A 15 -26.96 -4.25 30.47
N THR A 16 -27.57 -5.10 29.66
CA THR A 16 -26.93 -5.75 28.52
C THR A 16 -27.04 -4.83 27.32
N CYS A 17 -25.90 -4.37 26.82
CA CYS A 17 -25.87 -3.58 25.60
C CYS A 17 -25.85 -4.50 24.38
N THR A 18 -26.48 -4.07 23.30
CA THR A 18 -26.48 -4.84 22.05
C THR A 18 -25.11 -4.76 21.35
N PRO A 19 -24.77 -5.72 20.46
CA PRO A 19 -23.61 -5.59 19.58
C PRO A 19 -23.58 -4.23 18.87
N GLY A 20 -22.38 -3.65 18.74
CA GLY A 20 -22.19 -2.27 18.27
C GLY A 20 -22.34 -1.21 19.37
N GLN A 21 -22.64 -1.61 20.60
CA GLN A 21 -22.60 -0.75 21.79
C GLN A 21 -21.64 -1.32 22.83
N TYR A 22 -21.28 -0.53 23.84
CA TYR A 22 -20.50 -0.98 24.98
C TYR A 22 -21.01 -0.33 26.26
N LEU A 23 -20.87 -1.04 27.38
CA LEU A 23 -21.24 -0.54 28.70
C LEU A 23 -20.18 0.47 29.19
N ALA A 24 -20.59 1.71 29.45
CA ALA A 24 -19.73 2.71 30.06
C ALA A 24 -20.50 3.50 31.13
N SER A 25 -20.00 3.51 32.36
CA SER A 25 -20.61 4.25 33.48
C SER A 25 -22.09 3.91 33.70
N GLY A 26 -22.49 2.64 33.53
CA GLY A 26 -23.88 2.19 33.69
C GLY A 26 -24.82 2.60 32.56
N GLN A 27 -24.31 3.03 31.41
CA GLN A 27 -25.09 3.35 30.22
C GLN A 27 -24.51 2.70 28.97
N CYS A 28 -25.38 2.32 28.03
CA CYS A 28 -24.96 1.81 26.73
C CYS A 28 -24.55 2.95 25.81
N ARG A 29 -23.28 2.96 25.40
CA ARG A 29 -22.73 3.93 24.45
C ARG A 29 -22.49 3.26 23.12
N ARG A 30 -22.77 3.98 22.03
CA ARG A 30 -22.49 3.50 20.67
C ARG A 30 -20.98 3.40 20.46
N CYS A 31 -20.54 2.32 19.82
CA CYS A 31 -19.15 2.18 19.41
C CYS A 31 -18.81 3.30 18.40
N ALA A 32 -17.74 4.04 18.66
CA ALA A 32 -17.30 5.12 17.78
C ALA A 32 -16.55 4.57 16.55
N VAL A 33 -16.45 5.39 15.51
CA VAL A 33 -15.59 5.12 14.35
C VAL A 33 -14.13 4.91 14.77
N GLY A 34 -13.44 3.97 14.14
CA GLY A 34 -12.11 3.49 14.58
C GLY A 34 -12.16 2.41 15.67
N TYR A 35 -13.36 2.08 16.18
CA TYR A 35 -13.54 1.06 17.21
C TYR A 35 -14.57 0.02 16.78
N TYR A 36 -14.60 -1.10 17.49
CA TYR A 36 -15.61 -2.14 17.36
C TYR A 36 -15.99 -2.75 18.72
N CYS A 37 -17.24 -3.18 18.81
CA CYS A 37 -17.85 -3.66 20.03
C CYS A 37 -18.64 -4.95 19.71
N PRO A 38 -18.03 -6.14 19.83
CA PRO A 38 -18.66 -7.39 19.41
C PRO A 38 -19.82 -7.81 20.33
N ASP A 39 -19.62 -7.70 21.65
CA ASP A 39 -20.47 -8.37 22.64
C ASP A 39 -21.20 -7.41 23.61
N GLY A 40 -21.25 -6.11 23.32
CA GLY A 40 -21.92 -5.16 24.22
C GLY A 40 -21.14 -4.76 25.48
N ILE A 41 -19.98 -5.38 25.72
CA ILE A 41 -19.21 -5.20 26.96
C ILE A 41 -18.11 -4.15 26.78
N GLN A 42 -17.27 -4.33 25.77
CA GLN A 42 -16.01 -3.58 25.61
C GLN A 42 -15.96 -2.79 24.31
N ASN A 43 -15.27 -1.65 24.39
CA ASN A 43 -14.90 -0.80 23.26
C ASN A 43 -13.47 -1.13 22.83
N ILE A 44 -13.30 -1.79 21.68
CA ILE A 44 -12.00 -2.27 21.21
C ILE A 44 -11.53 -1.41 20.04
N THR A 45 -10.28 -0.96 20.09
CA THR A 45 -9.69 -0.13 19.02
C THR A 45 -9.34 -1.01 17.82
N CYS A 46 -9.61 -0.55 16.60
CA CYS A 46 -9.13 -1.21 15.39
C CYS A 46 -7.60 -1.20 15.34
N SER A 47 -6.99 -2.36 15.17
CA SER A 47 -5.53 -2.50 15.02
C SER A 47 -5.04 -1.92 13.67
N PRO A 48 -3.73 -1.61 13.52
CA PRO A 48 -3.15 -1.25 12.24
C PRO A 48 -3.51 -2.25 11.13
N GLY A 49 -3.69 -1.75 9.91
CA GLY A 49 -4.20 -2.52 8.77
C GLY A 49 -5.73 -2.74 8.77
N THR A 50 -6.44 -2.29 9.81
CA THR A 50 -7.90 -2.37 9.91
C THR A 50 -8.54 -1.01 10.23
N TYR A 51 -9.83 -0.86 9.94
CA TYR A 51 -10.55 0.40 10.11
C TYR A 51 -12.06 0.21 10.24
N THR A 52 -12.74 1.19 10.81
CA THR A 52 -14.20 1.34 10.74
C THR A 52 -14.55 2.80 10.45
N ASP A 53 -15.40 3.04 9.45
CA ASP A 53 -15.87 4.37 9.03
C ASP A 53 -17.27 4.68 9.56
N LEU A 54 -17.95 3.69 10.15
CA LEU A 54 -19.31 3.80 10.68
C LEU A 54 -19.32 3.59 12.20
N TYR A 55 -20.33 4.14 12.86
CA TYR A 55 -20.63 3.85 14.25
C TYR A 55 -21.22 2.43 14.39
N GLN A 56 -21.22 1.94 15.63
CA GLN A 56 -21.87 0.69 16.02
C GLN A 56 -21.38 -0.56 15.26
N GLN A 57 -20.10 -0.58 14.91
CA GLN A 57 -19.50 -1.74 14.26
C GLN A 57 -19.18 -2.82 15.31
N THR A 58 -19.35 -4.07 14.91
CA THR A 58 -19.03 -5.27 15.70
C THR A 58 -17.69 -5.90 15.31
N ASN A 59 -17.08 -5.42 14.23
CA ASN A 59 -15.75 -5.83 13.77
C ASN A 59 -15.07 -4.70 12.98
N CYS A 60 -13.75 -4.75 12.84
CA CYS A 60 -12.99 -3.84 11.98
C CYS A 60 -12.81 -4.42 10.59
N ARG A 61 -12.96 -3.59 9.56
CA ARG A 61 -12.70 -4.01 8.17
C ARG A 61 -11.22 -3.94 7.87
N THR A 62 -10.69 -4.94 7.18
CA THR A 62 -9.29 -4.93 6.74
C THR A 62 -9.11 -3.98 5.56
N CYS A 63 -7.96 -3.30 5.49
CA CYS A 63 -7.58 -2.55 4.30
C CYS A 63 -7.50 -3.47 3.07
N ARG A 64 -7.94 -3.00 1.91
CA ARG A 64 -7.76 -3.72 0.64
C ARG A 64 -6.27 -3.75 0.26
N ASP A 65 -5.90 -4.66 -0.62
CA ASP A 65 -4.56 -4.68 -1.22
C ASP A 65 -4.21 -3.33 -1.86
N GLY A 66 -2.96 -2.93 -1.69
CA GLY A 66 -2.49 -1.62 -2.12
C GLY A 66 -3.01 -0.48 -1.23
N SER A 67 -3.62 -0.75 -0.08
CA SER A 67 -3.97 0.26 0.90
C SER A 67 -3.44 -0.11 2.27
N TYR A 68 -3.17 0.90 3.10
CA TYR A 68 -2.53 0.72 4.39
C TYR A 68 -3.11 1.67 5.44
N THR A 69 -2.99 1.27 6.69
CA THR A 69 -3.04 2.20 7.81
C THR A 69 -2.15 1.71 8.93
N ILE A 70 -1.34 2.61 9.47
CA ILE A 70 -0.38 2.29 10.54
C ILE A 70 -0.91 2.68 11.93
N GLN A 71 -1.99 3.47 11.98
CA GLN A 71 -2.54 3.99 13.22
C GLN A 71 -3.66 3.07 13.71
N SER A 72 -3.62 2.72 14.99
CA SER A 72 -4.78 2.14 15.65
C SER A 72 -5.93 3.16 15.66
N GLY A 73 -7.17 2.69 15.60
CA GLY A 73 -8.33 3.58 15.63
C GLY A 73 -8.63 4.24 14.28
N SER A 74 -8.12 3.69 13.19
CA SER A 74 -8.26 4.29 11.87
C SER A 74 -9.71 4.29 11.38
N ARG A 75 -10.10 5.41 10.75
CA ARG A 75 -11.42 5.57 10.11
C ARG A 75 -11.45 5.19 8.64
N ASN A 76 -10.28 5.09 8.02
CA ASN A 76 -10.11 4.75 6.61
C ASN A 76 -8.71 4.17 6.37
N CYS A 77 -8.53 3.56 5.20
CA CYS A 77 -7.22 3.17 4.70
C CYS A 77 -6.73 4.19 3.68
N ARG A 78 -5.41 4.42 3.66
CA ARG A 78 -4.75 5.24 2.65
C ARG A 78 -4.33 4.35 1.48
N LYS A 79 -4.57 4.80 0.24
CA LYS A 79 -4.02 4.12 -0.94
C LYS A 79 -2.50 4.28 -0.98
N CYS A 80 -1.82 3.26 -1.48
CA CYS A 80 -0.39 3.33 -1.72
C CYS A 80 -0.07 4.43 -2.73
N PRO A 81 0.84 5.37 -2.42
CA PRO A 81 1.19 6.45 -3.34
C PRO A 81 1.99 5.96 -4.54
N LEU A 82 2.03 6.78 -5.60
CA LEU A 82 2.86 6.54 -6.78
C LEU A 82 4.34 6.51 -6.41
N GLY A 83 5.10 5.63 -7.05
CA GLY A 83 6.52 5.41 -6.76
C GLY A 83 6.76 4.53 -5.52
N TYR A 84 5.71 4.08 -4.83
CA TYR A 84 5.84 3.22 -3.65
C TYR A 84 5.12 1.89 -3.85
N SER A 85 5.48 0.93 -3.00
CA SER A 85 4.83 -0.36 -2.86
C SER A 85 4.33 -0.57 -1.44
N CYS A 86 3.15 -1.15 -1.31
CA CYS A 86 2.50 -1.43 -0.04
C CYS A 86 2.17 -2.92 0.07
N ALA A 87 3.22 -3.76 0.19
CA ALA A 87 3.07 -5.19 0.39
C ALA A 87 2.45 -5.53 1.76
N ASN A 88 2.67 -4.67 2.76
CA ASN A 88 2.11 -4.81 4.09
C ASN A 88 1.20 -3.63 4.46
N ARG A 89 -0.06 -3.93 4.80
CA ARG A 89 -1.11 -2.96 5.15
C ARG A 89 -0.88 -2.29 6.50
N THR A 90 -0.02 -2.86 7.34
CA THR A 90 0.33 -2.34 8.68
C THR A 90 1.61 -1.51 8.68
N MET A 91 2.31 -1.42 7.55
CA MET A 91 3.57 -0.69 7.41
C MET A 91 3.41 0.56 6.55
N LEU A 92 4.39 1.46 6.66
CA LEU A 92 4.49 2.59 5.74
C LEU A 92 4.84 2.11 4.32
N PRO A 93 4.40 2.84 3.28
CA PRO A 93 4.78 2.56 1.90
C PRO A 93 6.30 2.54 1.74
N VAL A 94 6.82 1.55 1.01
CA VAL A 94 8.25 1.42 0.72
C VAL A 94 8.52 1.98 -0.67
N PRO A 95 9.43 2.94 -0.84
CA PRO A 95 9.72 3.52 -2.15
C PRO A 95 10.30 2.45 -3.08
N CYS A 96 9.96 2.54 -4.36
CA CYS A 96 10.50 1.63 -5.35
C CYS A 96 12.01 1.83 -5.48
N PRO A 97 12.82 0.77 -5.33
CA PRO A 97 14.27 0.89 -5.45
C PRO A 97 14.69 1.29 -6.87
N PRO A 98 15.91 1.82 -7.05
CA PRO A 98 16.48 2.07 -8.37
C PRO A 98 16.31 0.87 -9.31
N GLY A 99 15.99 1.16 -10.57
CA GLY A 99 15.63 0.18 -11.59
C GLY A 99 14.20 -0.31 -11.56
N SER A 100 13.36 0.20 -10.65
CA SER A 100 11.94 -0.12 -10.56
C SER A 100 11.07 1.12 -10.33
N TYR A 101 9.78 1.01 -10.61
CA TYR A 101 8.82 2.10 -10.54
C TYR A 101 7.39 1.62 -10.28
N THR A 102 6.51 2.54 -9.89
CA THR A 102 5.05 2.35 -9.95
C THR A 102 4.38 3.61 -10.49
N ASP A 103 3.50 3.42 -11.46
CA ASP A 103 2.79 4.47 -12.21
C ASP A 103 1.33 4.63 -11.80
N MET A 104 0.84 3.78 -10.88
CA MET A 104 -0.53 3.77 -10.40
C MET A 104 -0.61 3.74 -8.88
N TYR A 105 -1.68 4.33 -8.32
CA TYR A 105 -1.95 4.20 -6.90
C TYR A 105 -2.30 2.76 -6.53
N GLY A 106 -2.00 2.38 -5.30
CA GLY A 106 -2.38 1.09 -4.75
C GLY A 106 -1.62 -0.10 -5.29
N GLN A 107 -0.37 0.09 -5.73
CA GLN A 107 0.49 -1.04 -6.06
C GLN A 107 1.02 -1.69 -4.78
N THR A 108 1.02 -3.02 -4.76
CA THR A 108 1.62 -3.83 -3.68
C THR A 108 3.08 -4.15 -3.96
N THR A 109 3.52 -4.02 -5.21
CA THR A 109 4.87 -4.32 -5.69
C THR A 109 5.35 -3.26 -6.68
N CYS A 110 6.67 -3.12 -6.79
CA CYS A 110 7.30 -2.27 -7.80
C CYS A 110 7.51 -3.04 -9.09
N ARG A 111 7.31 -2.37 -10.23
CA ARG A 111 7.56 -2.94 -11.56
C ARG A 111 9.01 -2.64 -11.95
N LEU A 112 9.74 -3.64 -12.41
CA LEU A 112 11.07 -3.42 -12.96
C LEU A 112 10.97 -2.59 -14.24
N CYS A 113 11.93 -1.70 -14.46
CA CYS A 113 12.14 -1.11 -15.77
C CYS A 113 12.42 -2.21 -16.81
N ARG A 114 12.07 -1.95 -18.07
CA ARG A 114 12.43 -2.86 -19.16
C ARG A 114 13.92 -2.70 -19.49
N ASN A 115 14.54 -3.73 -20.04
CA ASN A 115 15.90 -3.62 -20.59
C ASN A 115 15.99 -2.48 -21.62
N GLY A 116 17.12 -1.77 -21.61
CA GLY A 116 17.28 -0.53 -22.37
C GLY A 116 16.62 0.69 -21.71
N THR A 117 16.02 0.56 -20.52
CA THR A 117 15.54 1.70 -19.73
C THR A 117 16.09 1.61 -18.32
N TYR A 118 16.14 2.74 -17.62
CA TYR A 118 16.74 2.79 -16.29
C TYR A 118 16.05 3.82 -15.40
N THR A 119 16.19 3.69 -14.09
CA THR A 119 15.93 4.79 -13.15
C THR A 119 16.87 4.68 -11.97
N MET A 120 17.51 5.79 -11.62
CA MET A 120 18.39 5.87 -10.44
C MET A 120 17.64 6.35 -9.20
N GLN A 121 16.43 6.86 -9.39
CA GLN A 121 15.67 7.49 -8.32
C GLN A 121 14.90 6.45 -7.53
N SER A 122 15.10 6.45 -6.21
CA SER A 122 14.20 5.76 -5.28
C SER A 122 12.84 6.45 -5.28
N GLY A 123 11.77 5.69 -5.39
CA GLY A 123 10.42 6.25 -5.51
C GLY A 123 10.03 6.66 -6.92
N SER A 124 10.68 6.10 -7.97
CA SER A 124 10.40 6.48 -9.35
C SER A 124 8.98 6.12 -9.78
N THR A 125 8.34 6.97 -10.59
CA THR A 125 7.02 6.71 -11.19
C THR A 125 7.10 6.28 -12.65
N SER A 126 8.30 6.27 -13.23
CA SER A 126 8.57 5.88 -14.61
C SER A 126 10.03 5.46 -14.78
N CYS A 127 10.37 4.93 -15.96
CA CYS A 127 11.74 4.64 -16.36
C CYS A 127 12.20 5.63 -17.43
N ASN A 128 13.47 6.02 -17.35
CA ASN A 128 14.13 6.82 -18.37
C ASN A 128 14.59 5.93 -19.53
N LYS A 129 14.45 6.44 -20.74
CA LYS A 129 15.02 5.80 -21.93
C LYS A 129 16.53 5.82 -21.88
N CYS A 130 17.19 4.73 -22.31
CA CYS A 130 18.63 4.79 -22.50
C CYS A 130 18.94 5.76 -23.66
N PRO A 131 19.73 6.82 -23.44
CA PRO A 131 20.00 7.81 -24.45
C PRO A 131 20.85 7.23 -25.58
N MET A 132 20.73 7.82 -26.77
CA MET A 132 21.64 7.55 -27.89
C MET A 132 23.11 7.74 -27.48
N GLY A 133 24.02 7.03 -28.14
CA GLY A 133 25.45 7.01 -27.81
C GLY A 133 25.80 6.21 -26.54
N ASN A 134 24.80 5.66 -25.84
CA ASN A 134 24.99 4.88 -24.61
C ASN A 134 24.29 3.53 -24.72
N PHE A 135 24.59 2.63 -23.79
CA PHE A 135 23.88 1.37 -23.62
C PHE A 135 23.55 1.13 -22.14
N CYS A 136 22.43 0.44 -21.89
CA CYS A 136 21.92 0.18 -20.55
C CYS A 136 21.61 -1.31 -20.41
N THR A 137 22.57 -2.09 -19.89
CA THR A 137 22.41 -3.54 -19.63
C THR A 137 21.61 -3.81 -18.36
N THR A 138 21.65 -2.90 -17.40
CA THR A 138 20.90 -2.97 -16.15
C THR A 138 19.97 -1.76 -16.03
N THR A 139 18.93 -1.93 -15.22
CA THR A 139 17.91 -0.90 -15.02
C THR A 139 18.24 0.05 -13.87
N SER A 140 19.17 -0.34 -13.00
CA SER A 140 19.53 0.34 -11.75
C SER A 140 20.90 1.04 -11.82
N GLN A 141 21.44 1.25 -13.02
CA GLN A 141 22.69 1.97 -13.26
C GLN A 141 22.50 3.10 -14.26
N LEU A 142 23.44 4.05 -14.25
CA LEU A 142 23.49 5.10 -15.25
C LEU A 142 23.85 4.53 -16.63
N PRO A 143 23.41 5.19 -17.72
CA PRO A 143 23.81 4.81 -19.08
C PRO A 143 25.32 4.78 -19.23
N VAL A 144 25.83 3.72 -19.86
CA VAL A 144 27.26 3.56 -20.13
C VAL A 144 27.53 4.06 -21.55
N PRO A 145 28.48 4.99 -21.77
CA PRO A 145 28.84 5.44 -23.10
C PRO A 145 29.37 4.30 -23.96
N CYS A 146 29.08 4.32 -25.25
CA CYS A 146 29.72 3.38 -26.17
C CYS A 146 31.25 3.61 -26.19
N PRO A 147 32.05 2.53 -26.12
CA PRO A 147 33.49 2.66 -26.24
C PRO A 147 33.88 3.16 -27.63
N LEU A 148 35.12 3.64 -27.77
CA LEU A 148 35.68 4.00 -29.07
C LEU A 148 35.53 2.83 -30.05
N THR A 149 35.31 3.15 -31.34
CA THR A 149 35.01 2.21 -32.43
C THR A 149 33.67 1.48 -32.34
N TYR A 150 32.81 1.81 -31.37
CA TYR A 150 31.42 1.37 -31.30
C TYR A 150 30.47 2.58 -31.30
N TYR A 151 29.23 2.38 -31.75
CA TYR A 151 28.18 3.40 -31.73
C TYR A 151 26.82 2.80 -31.38
N ASN A 152 25.94 3.64 -30.82
CA ASN A 152 24.52 3.37 -30.70
C ASN A 152 23.73 4.60 -31.21
N GLY A 153 23.02 4.47 -32.32
CA GLY A 153 22.19 5.52 -32.90
C GLY A 153 20.72 5.53 -32.46
N LEU A 154 20.31 4.67 -31.54
CA LEU A 154 18.91 4.49 -31.14
C LEU A 154 18.74 4.64 -29.62
N TYR A 155 17.53 5.03 -29.21
CA TYR A 155 17.14 4.93 -27.80
C TYR A 155 16.97 3.46 -27.38
N ASP A 156 16.98 3.24 -26.08
CA ASP A 156 16.60 1.97 -25.44
C ASP A 156 17.46 0.75 -25.83
N GLN A 157 18.72 0.97 -26.20
CA GLN A 157 19.63 -0.15 -26.49
C GLN A 157 20.34 -0.69 -25.25
N THR A 158 20.60 -1.98 -25.27
CA THR A 158 21.34 -2.72 -24.24
C THR A 158 22.79 -2.99 -24.64
N SER A 159 23.18 -2.68 -25.87
CA SER A 159 24.53 -2.85 -26.39
C SER A 159 24.85 -1.84 -27.50
N CYS A 160 26.13 -1.65 -27.76
CA CYS A 160 26.62 -0.86 -28.90
C CYS A 160 26.95 -1.77 -30.09
N ARG A 161 26.97 -1.18 -31.30
CA ARG A 161 27.36 -1.86 -32.54
C ARG A 161 28.72 -1.36 -32.98
N GLU A 162 29.55 -2.22 -33.58
CA GLU A 162 30.83 -1.80 -34.12
C GLU A 162 30.64 -0.80 -35.25
N CYS A 163 31.44 0.27 -35.24
CA CYS A 163 31.57 1.16 -36.37
C CYS A 163 32.22 0.37 -37.51
N MET A 164 31.47 0.07 -38.56
CA MET A 164 32.04 -0.57 -39.75
C MET A 164 32.95 0.41 -40.47
N VAL A 165 34.25 0.39 -40.14
CA VAL A 165 35.30 1.16 -40.82
C VAL A 165 35.63 0.62 -42.21
N ASN A 166 34.94 -0.43 -42.70
CA ASN A 166 35.24 -1.04 -43.99
C ASN A 166 34.06 -1.75 -44.67
N SER A 167 32.86 -1.15 -44.65
CA SER A 167 31.79 -1.63 -45.54
C SER A 167 31.80 -0.77 -46.80
N THR A 168 32.13 -1.37 -47.93
CA THR A 168 31.92 -0.86 -49.30
C THR A 168 30.44 -0.69 -49.66
N ARG A 169 29.56 -0.44 -48.68
CA ARG A 169 28.19 0.01 -48.90
C ARG A 169 28.13 1.52 -48.77
N ILE A 170 28.46 2.17 -49.87
CA ILE A 170 27.85 3.43 -50.26
C ILE A 170 26.33 3.24 -50.14
N LEU A 171 25.68 4.04 -49.29
CA LEU A 171 24.26 4.28 -49.40
C LEU A 171 24.06 4.96 -50.76
N VAL A 172 23.58 4.19 -51.73
CA VAL A 172 22.94 4.71 -52.96
C VAL A 172 21.50 5.02 -52.61
#